data_AF-A0A087ACM2-F1
#
_entry.id   AF-A0A087ACM2-F1
#
_cell.length_a   1.000
_cell.length_b   1.000
_cell.length_c   1.000
_cell.angle_alpha   90.00
_cell.angle_beta   90.00
_cell.angle_gamma   90.00
#
_symmetry.space_group_name_H-M   'P 1'
#
loop_
_entity.id
_entity.type
_entity.pdbx_description
1 polymer ?
#
loop_
_entity_poly.entity_id
_entity_poly.type
_entity_poly.pdbx_seq_one_letter_code
_entity_poly.pdbx_strand_id
1 'polypeptide(L)'
;MGRHQRAETGGLISFILCACVGAIGMNLYLRYAPAIWQVSQRRFTVCAGIVAACAVVSFCVGYISNSRSMTLKNGWLAPIRRIIETLALSTVYAATTFLSSFALLGAINEMMGTLFVGYMSSVCAAFAGVVGYMTFVQAEMMSAKTLASLLPFFVIAGVSVAGLTTDDPYWYHNNFSQLGDRTTFAATMFNSTLMLAGVCIIIVSYFAVSELLTTERLMRLWHDHTRDDPNRGYDIPHFVTRMTVLAVLLTLSGLAFIGIGAFRYTPHNLMHNICAKGLPFIMLLLFLLLPWLAPRIGKAVMVVSDLVALVCAGFWANMMLGHNTLTNVEALAGLLFLGWFIVFSRQIAAIEADRVTMQLVRHQAQLQLEDNGEGQSDDNAQIDSDVDASTGTGSQTVPMSITANVTAGTSIHADAHKPSTAMPESRIASDR
;
A
#
# COMPACT_ATOMS: atom_id res chain seq x y z
N MET A 1 -5.76 5.91 -28.77
CA MET A 1 -5.77 5.12 -27.51
C MET A 1 -5.24 5.96 -26.37
N GLY A 2 -6.01 6.09 -25.29
CA GLY A 2 -5.58 6.75 -24.05
C GLY A 2 -4.57 5.91 -23.26
N ARG A 3 -3.95 6.51 -22.22
CA ARG A 3 -2.91 5.86 -21.39
C ARG A 3 -3.38 4.51 -20.82
N HIS A 4 -4.57 4.48 -20.23
CA HIS A 4 -5.14 3.26 -19.64
C HIS A 4 -5.34 2.17 -20.71
N GLN A 5 -5.88 2.49 -21.89
CA GLN A 5 -6.01 1.53 -23.00
C GLN A 5 -4.67 0.94 -23.47
N ARG A 6 -3.57 1.72 -23.42
CA ARG A 6 -2.23 1.20 -23.74
C ARG A 6 -1.73 0.22 -22.68
N ALA A 7 -1.90 0.55 -21.38
CA ALA A 7 -1.56 -0.34 -20.28
C ALA A 7 -2.35 -1.66 -20.33
N GLU A 8 -3.66 -1.58 -20.57
CA GLU A 8 -4.53 -2.75 -20.79
C GLU A 8 -4.04 -3.61 -21.97
N THR A 9 -3.69 -2.98 -23.10
CA THR A 9 -3.19 -3.69 -24.29
C THR A 9 -1.82 -4.35 -24.03
N GLY A 10 -0.90 -3.66 -23.36
CA GLY A 10 0.39 -4.23 -22.94
C GLY A 10 0.22 -5.37 -21.95
N GLY A 11 -0.74 -5.24 -21.02
CA GLY A 11 -1.16 -6.29 -20.10
C GLY A 11 -1.65 -7.54 -20.83
N LEU A 12 -2.47 -7.41 -21.87
CA LEU A 12 -2.95 -8.54 -22.68
C LEU A 12 -1.81 -9.23 -23.46
N ILE A 13 -0.79 -8.48 -23.91
CA ILE A 13 0.41 -9.07 -24.51
C ILE A 13 1.20 -9.84 -23.44
N SER A 14 1.36 -9.26 -22.24
CA SER A 14 1.97 -9.95 -21.10
C SER A 14 1.20 -11.22 -20.71
N PHE A 15 -0.13 -11.20 -20.73
CA PHE A 15 -0.97 -12.37 -20.46
C PHE A 15 -0.57 -13.55 -21.34
N ILE A 16 -0.53 -13.33 -22.66
CA ILE A 16 -0.27 -14.38 -23.64
C ILE A 16 1.16 -14.90 -23.49
N LEU A 17 2.14 -14.02 -23.33
CA LEU A 17 3.55 -14.41 -23.13
C LEU A 17 3.74 -15.23 -21.85
N CYS A 18 3.20 -14.76 -20.72
CA CYS A 18 3.32 -15.47 -19.44
C CYS A 18 2.52 -16.79 -19.43
N ALA A 19 1.35 -16.85 -20.08
CA ALA A 19 0.60 -18.09 -20.24
C ALA A 19 1.40 -19.12 -21.07
N CYS A 20 2.02 -18.70 -22.18
CA CYS A 20 2.90 -19.56 -22.97
C CYS A 20 4.12 -20.05 -22.17
N VAL A 21 4.80 -19.16 -21.43
CA VAL A 21 5.92 -19.53 -20.54
C VAL A 21 5.46 -20.50 -19.45
N GLY A 22 4.29 -20.27 -18.83
CA GLY A 22 3.68 -21.15 -17.84
C GLY A 22 3.40 -22.55 -18.39
N ALA A 23 2.77 -22.63 -19.57
CA ALA A 23 2.44 -23.91 -20.22
C ALA A 23 3.70 -24.67 -20.65
N ILE A 24 4.65 -24.00 -21.31
CA ILE A 24 5.88 -24.63 -21.80
C ILE A 24 6.76 -25.05 -20.63
N GLY A 25 7.00 -24.16 -19.66
CA GLY A 25 7.81 -24.44 -18.48
C GLY A 25 7.27 -25.62 -17.66
N MET A 26 5.96 -25.67 -17.44
CA MET A 26 5.35 -26.77 -16.68
C MET A 26 5.31 -28.09 -17.47
N ASN A 27 5.09 -28.07 -18.79
CA ASN A 27 5.22 -29.27 -19.63
C ASN A 27 6.65 -29.84 -19.63
N LEU A 28 7.66 -28.98 -19.81
CA LEU A 28 9.07 -29.39 -19.76
C LEU A 28 9.40 -30.01 -18.40
N TYR A 29 8.96 -29.39 -17.31
CA TYR A 29 9.15 -29.92 -15.97
C TYR A 29 8.46 -31.29 -15.79
N LEU A 30 7.18 -31.45 -16.17
CA LEU A 30 6.48 -32.73 -16.05
C LEU A 30 7.09 -33.85 -16.92
N ARG A 31 7.74 -33.50 -18.04
CA ARG A 31 8.37 -34.46 -18.95
C ARG A 31 9.79 -34.87 -18.53
N TYR A 32 10.59 -33.94 -18.01
CA TYR A 32 12.02 -34.16 -17.74
C TYR A 32 12.37 -34.27 -16.25
N ALA A 33 11.51 -33.85 -15.32
CA ALA A 33 11.80 -33.96 -13.89
C ALA A 33 11.74 -35.43 -13.43
N PRO A 34 12.76 -35.94 -12.73
CA PRO A 34 12.77 -37.31 -12.21
C PRO A 34 11.70 -37.50 -11.13
N ALA A 35 11.31 -38.76 -10.87
CA ALA A 35 10.17 -39.10 -9.99
C ALA A 35 10.19 -38.40 -8.62
N ILE A 36 11.37 -38.19 -8.01
CA ILE A 36 11.51 -37.50 -6.71
C ILE A 36 11.10 -36.01 -6.75
N TRP A 37 11.12 -35.37 -7.92
CA TRP A 37 10.61 -34.01 -8.13
C TRP A 37 9.13 -34.01 -8.51
N GLN A 38 8.55 -35.14 -8.92
CA GLN A 38 7.14 -35.25 -9.32
C GLN A 38 6.15 -35.39 -8.14
N VAL A 39 6.62 -35.25 -6.89
CA VAL A 39 5.77 -35.22 -5.69
C VAL A 39 4.95 -33.93 -5.66
N SER A 40 3.66 -34.00 -5.26
CA SER A 40 2.69 -32.89 -5.39
C SER A 40 3.19 -31.55 -4.83
N GLN A 41 3.70 -31.51 -3.59
CA GLN A 41 4.24 -30.27 -3.01
C GLN A 41 5.35 -29.64 -3.87
N ARG A 42 6.24 -30.45 -4.47
CA ARG A 42 7.34 -29.96 -5.32
C ARG A 42 6.83 -29.47 -6.68
N ARG A 43 5.82 -30.12 -7.25
CA ARG A 43 5.10 -29.63 -8.44
C ARG A 43 4.47 -28.26 -8.18
N PHE A 44 3.92 -28.03 -6.98
CA PHE A 44 3.33 -26.75 -6.61
C PHE A 44 4.39 -25.68 -6.40
N THR A 45 5.52 -26.00 -5.74
CA THR A 45 6.69 -25.10 -5.65
C THR A 45 7.15 -24.62 -7.02
N VAL A 46 7.27 -25.52 -8.00
CA VAL A 46 7.75 -25.17 -9.35
C VAL A 46 6.71 -24.35 -10.11
N CYS A 47 5.43 -24.73 -10.08
CA CYS A 47 4.37 -23.94 -10.69
C CYS A 47 4.28 -22.53 -10.09
N ALA A 48 4.23 -22.41 -8.76
CA ALA A 48 4.23 -21.13 -8.06
C ALA A 48 5.49 -20.29 -8.38
N GLY A 49 6.65 -20.94 -8.51
CA GLY A 49 7.90 -20.32 -8.94
C GLY A 49 7.84 -19.75 -10.36
N ILE A 50 7.26 -20.49 -11.32
CA ILE A 50 7.07 -20.01 -12.70
C ILE A 50 6.10 -18.82 -12.74
N VAL A 51 4.98 -18.90 -12.01
CA VAL A 51 3.99 -17.82 -11.92
C VAL A 51 4.61 -16.57 -11.27
N ALA A 52 5.39 -16.72 -10.19
CA ALA A 52 6.10 -15.61 -9.55
C ALA A 52 7.21 -15.01 -10.44
N ALA A 53 7.94 -15.83 -11.20
CA ALA A 53 8.92 -15.34 -12.17
C ALA A 53 8.24 -14.53 -13.30
N CYS A 54 7.11 -15.01 -13.82
CA CYS A 54 6.29 -14.25 -14.77
C CYS A 54 5.82 -12.92 -14.17
N ALA A 55 5.34 -12.92 -12.92
CA ALA A 55 4.92 -11.73 -12.19
C ALA A 55 6.03 -10.66 -12.13
N VAL A 56 7.25 -11.07 -11.77
CA VAL A 56 8.43 -10.19 -11.67
C VAL A 56 8.87 -9.66 -13.03
N VAL A 57 8.96 -10.51 -14.04
CA VAL A 57 9.38 -10.10 -15.39
C VAL A 57 8.38 -9.08 -15.97
N SER A 58 7.08 -9.37 -15.89
CA SER A 58 6.02 -8.47 -16.34
C SER A 58 6.00 -7.16 -15.56
N PHE A 59 6.20 -7.20 -14.25
CA PHE A 59 6.33 -6.00 -13.42
C PHE A 59 7.52 -5.14 -13.85
N CYS A 60 8.71 -5.74 -13.99
CA CYS A 60 9.92 -5.02 -14.40
C CYS A 60 9.78 -4.42 -15.80
N VAL A 61 9.20 -5.15 -16.77
CA VAL A 61 8.99 -4.65 -18.13
C VAL A 61 7.99 -3.48 -18.14
N GLY A 62 6.85 -3.57 -17.44
CA GLY A 62 5.87 -2.49 -17.34
C GLY A 62 6.37 -1.26 -16.57
N TYR A 63 7.23 -1.47 -15.57
CA TYR A 63 7.83 -0.36 -14.82
C TYR A 63 8.90 0.38 -15.65
N ILE A 64 9.67 -0.36 -16.47
CA ILE A 64 10.67 0.19 -17.38
C ILE A 64 10.00 0.87 -18.60
N SER A 65 8.95 0.30 -19.20
CA SER A 65 8.25 0.87 -20.37
C SER A 65 7.71 2.28 -20.11
N ASN A 66 7.23 2.52 -18.88
CA ASN A 66 6.68 3.80 -18.44
C ASN A 66 7.75 4.85 -18.07
N SER A 67 9.04 4.47 -18.00
CA SER A 67 10.11 5.30 -17.44
C SER A 67 10.69 6.34 -18.43
N ARG A 68 9.91 7.39 -18.74
CA ARG A 68 10.37 8.58 -19.50
C ARG A 68 11.45 9.43 -18.81
N SER A 69 11.94 9.04 -17.63
CA SER A 69 12.89 9.79 -16.79
C SER A 69 14.35 9.33 -16.90
N MET A 70 14.72 8.55 -17.92
CA MET A 70 16.12 8.15 -18.17
C MET A 70 17.04 9.32 -18.60
N THR A 71 16.50 10.53 -18.71
CA THR A 71 17.28 11.76 -18.89
C THR A 71 18.04 12.12 -17.61
N LEU A 72 19.37 12.13 -17.71
CA LEU A 72 20.35 12.37 -16.63
C LEU A 72 20.32 13.80 -16.01
N LYS A 73 19.24 14.56 -16.19
CA LYS A 73 19.10 15.95 -15.73
C LYS A 73 18.94 16.10 -14.22
N ASN A 74 18.48 15.08 -13.51
CA ASN A 74 18.16 15.15 -12.07
C ASN A 74 19.22 14.47 -11.16
N GLY A 75 20.42 14.20 -11.69
CA GLY A 75 21.55 13.65 -10.93
C GLY A 75 21.55 12.14 -10.70
N TRP A 76 22.70 11.61 -10.30
CA TRP A 76 22.97 10.16 -10.21
C TRP A 76 22.18 9.40 -9.11
N LEU A 77 21.60 10.11 -8.13
CA LEU A 77 20.82 9.49 -7.06
C LEU A 77 19.40 9.08 -7.48
N ALA A 78 18.84 9.73 -8.50
CA ALA A 78 17.50 9.42 -9.02
C ALA A 78 17.38 7.98 -9.59
N PRO A 79 18.28 7.50 -10.48
CA PRO A 79 18.22 6.11 -10.96
C PRO A 79 18.49 5.08 -9.85
N ILE A 80 19.38 5.37 -8.90
CA ILE A 80 19.67 4.45 -7.78
C ILE A 80 18.43 4.24 -6.90
N ARG A 81 17.71 5.32 -6.53
CA ARG A 81 16.44 5.22 -5.78
C ARG A 81 15.41 4.39 -6.55
N ARG A 82 15.28 4.60 -7.87
CA ARG A 82 14.37 3.84 -8.75
C ARG A 82 14.74 2.36 -8.90
N ILE A 83 16.03 2.01 -8.92
CA ILE A 83 16.47 0.61 -8.92
C ILE A 83 16.12 -0.07 -7.60
N ILE A 84 16.39 0.59 -6.47
CA ILE A 84 16.01 0.10 -5.14
C ILE A 84 14.49 -0.10 -5.06
N GLU A 85 13.71 0.86 -5.57
CA GLU A 85 12.24 0.76 -5.71
C GLU A 85 11.81 -0.44 -6.56
N THR A 86 12.37 -0.61 -7.76
CA THR A 86 12.00 -1.74 -8.64
C THR A 86 12.31 -3.10 -8.01
N LEU A 87 13.46 -3.23 -7.33
CA LEU A 87 13.86 -4.45 -6.62
C LEU A 87 12.99 -4.71 -5.38
N ALA A 88 12.67 -3.66 -4.62
CA ALA A 88 11.75 -3.71 -3.50
C ALA A 88 10.36 -4.22 -3.91
N LEU A 89 9.79 -3.58 -4.94
CA LEU A 89 8.45 -3.87 -5.44
C LEU A 89 8.37 -5.28 -6.03
N SER A 90 9.33 -5.65 -6.87
CA SER A 90 9.38 -7.00 -7.45
C SER A 90 9.54 -8.09 -6.40
N THR A 91 10.28 -7.85 -5.30
CA THR A 91 10.37 -8.79 -4.17
C THR A 91 9.02 -9.02 -3.49
N VAL A 92 8.26 -7.94 -3.22
CA VAL A 92 6.90 -8.04 -2.64
C VAL A 92 5.96 -8.80 -3.58
N TYR A 93 5.94 -8.46 -4.87
CA TYR A 93 5.12 -9.15 -5.87
C TYR A 93 5.50 -10.63 -6.02
N ALA A 94 6.79 -10.96 -6.05
CA ALA A 94 7.28 -12.33 -6.13
C ALA A 94 6.79 -13.17 -4.95
N ALA A 95 7.00 -12.69 -3.73
CA ALA A 95 6.64 -13.38 -2.50
C ALA A 95 5.12 -13.55 -2.37
N THR A 96 4.35 -12.49 -2.61
CA THR A 96 2.88 -12.52 -2.59
C THR A 96 2.34 -13.53 -3.60
N THR A 97 2.81 -13.45 -4.85
CA THR A 97 2.38 -14.33 -5.94
C THR A 97 2.73 -15.78 -5.67
N PHE A 98 3.96 -16.05 -5.24
CA PHE A 98 4.44 -17.40 -4.97
C PHE A 98 3.57 -18.07 -3.89
N LEU A 99 3.39 -17.43 -2.75
CA LEU A 99 2.61 -18.00 -1.64
C LEU A 99 1.13 -18.12 -2.00
N SER A 100 0.54 -17.11 -2.66
CA SER A 100 -0.88 -17.13 -3.04
C SER A 100 -1.18 -18.20 -4.09
N SER A 101 -0.33 -18.33 -5.12
CA SER A 101 -0.48 -19.37 -6.12
C SER A 101 -0.24 -20.77 -5.54
N PHE A 102 0.75 -20.95 -4.65
CA PHE A 102 0.92 -22.22 -3.93
C PHE A 102 -0.33 -22.56 -3.09
N ALA A 103 -0.89 -21.62 -2.34
CA ALA A 103 -2.10 -21.82 -1.54
C ALA A 103 -3.28 -22.31 -2.39
N LEU A 104 -3.50 -21.63 -3.53
CA LEU A 104 -4.57 -22.00 -4.47
C LEU A 104 -4.34 -23.37 -5.10
N LEU A 105 -3.10 -23.71 -5.50
CA LEU A 105 -2.76 -25.04 -6.02
C LEU A 105 -2.98 -26.14 -4.97
N GLY A 106 -2.66 -25.87 -3.71
CA GLY A 106 -2.94 -26.77 -2.58
C GLY A 106 -4.44 -27.02 -2.39
N ALA A 107 -5.23 -25.95 -2.29
CA ALA A 107 -6.68 -26.04 -2.13
C ALA A 107 -7.37 -26.76 -3.31
N ILE A 108 -6.96 -26.46 -4.56
CA ILE A 108 -7.49 -27.17 -5.74
C ILE A 108 -7.12 -28.66 -5.71
N ASN A 109 -5.91 -29.01 -5.25
CA ASN A 109 -5.49 -30.40 -5.10
C ASN A 109 -6.29 -31.15 -4.02
N GLU A 110 -6.64 -30.51 -2.89
CA GLU A 110 -7.54 -31.11 -1.90
C GLU A 110 -8.94 -31.37 -2.47
N MET A 111 -9.47 -30.44 -3.29
CA MET A 111 -10.79 -30.58 -3.92
C MET A 111 -10.83 -31.61 -5.06
N MET A 112 -9.77 -31.71 -5.86
CA MET A 112 -9.75 -32.53 -7.10
C MET A 112 -8.98 -33.85 -6.99
N GLY A 113 -8.15 -34.01 -5.96
CA GLY A 113 -7.29 -35.18 -5.78
C GLY A 113 -6.35 -35.43 -6.96
N THR A 114 -6.15 -36.71 -7.29
CA THR A 114 -5.16 -37.16 -8.30
C THR A 114 -5.42 -36.66 -9.72
N LEU A 115 -6.67 -36.31 -10.06
CA LEU A 115 -7.04 -35.75 -11.37
C LEU A 115 -6.33 -34.42 -11.67
N PHE A 116 -6.00 -33.64 -10.62
CA PHE A 116 -5.36 -32.33 -10.75
C PHE A 116 -4.04 -32.38 -11.52
N VAL A 117 -3.31 -33.50 -11.43
CA VAL A 117 -2.01 -33.70 -12.10
C VAL A 117 -2.10 -33.51 -13.62
N GLY A 118 -3.20 -33.93 -14.25
CA GLY A 118 -3.42 -33.78 -15.69
C GLY A 118 -3.65 -32.33 -16.13
N TYR A 119 -4.20 -31.49 -15.24
CA TYR A 119 -4.51 -30.09 -15.51
C TYR A 119 -3.38 -29.13 -15.13
N MET A 120 -2.34 -29.63 -14.45
CA MET A 120 -1.29 -28.82 -13.81
C MET A 120 -0.61 -27.84 -14.78
N SER A 121 -0.38 -28.21 -16.03
CA SER A 121 0.20 -27.30 -17.03
C SER A 121 -0.76 -26.20 -17.48
N SER A 122 -2.05 -26.50 -17.62
CA SER A 122 -3.07 -25.54 -18.04
C SER A 122 -3.37 -24.54 -16.91
N VAL A 123 -3.35 -25.02 -15.65
CA VAL A 123 -3.50 -24.17 -14.47
C VAL A 123 -2.27 -23.26 -14.29
N CYS A 124 -1.05 -23.78 -14.49
CA CYS A 124 0.17 -22.97 -14.52
C CYS A 124 0.08 -21.85 -15.58
N ALA A 125 -0.36 -22.19 -16.81
CA ALA A 125 -0.55 -21.21 -17.88
C ALA A 125 -1.60 -20.15 -17.52
N ALA A 126 -2.76 -20.55 -16.99
CA ALA A 126 -3.81 -19.63 -16.59
C ALA A 126 -3.35 -18.68 -15.47
N PHE A 127 -2.70 -19.21 -14.42
CA PHE A 127 -2.18 -18.40 -13.32
C PHE A 127 -1.07 -17.46 -13.78
N ALA A 128 -0.11 -17.94 -14.58
CA ALA A 128 0.97 -17.12 -15.10
C ALA A 128 0.46 -16.00 -16.01
N GLY A 129 -0.52 -16.28 -16.87
CA GLY A 129 -1.18 -15.28 -17.72
C GLY A 129 -1.90 -14.20 -16.91
N VAL A 130 -2.82 -14.60 -16.01
CA VAL A 130 -3.58 -13.66 -15.17
C VAL A 130 -2.66 -12.80 -14.32
N VAL A 131 -1.66 -13.40 -13.68
CA VAL A 131 -0.72 -12.67 -12.83
C VAL A 131 0.18 -11.75 -13.66
N GLY A 132 0.71 -12.21 -14.81
CA GLY A 132 1.53 -11.38 -15.69
C GLY A 132 0.78 -10.14 -16.20
N TYR A 133 -0.48 -10.32 -16.62
CA TYR A 133 -1.39 -9.20 -16.92
C TYR A 133 -1.53 -8.25 -15.73
N MET A 134 -1.88 -8.78 -14.55
CA MET A 134 -2.10 -7.95 -13.37
C MET A 134 -0.85 -7.17 -12.97
N THR A 135 0.33 -7.79 -12.91
CA THR A 135 1.54 -7.08 -12.50
C THR A 135 2.06 -6.11 -13.56
N PHE A 136 1.87 -6.38 -14.85
CA PHE A 136 2.18 -5.43 -15.92
C PHE A 136 1.29 -4.19 -15.82
N VAL A 137 -0.03 -4.38 -15.76
CA VAL A 137 -1.03 -3.30 -15.69
C VAL A 137 -0.84 -2.47 -14.42
N GLN A 138 -0.56 -3.12 -13.29
CA GLN A 138 -0.25 -2.43 -12.03
C GLN A 138 1.10 -1.69 -12.05
N ALA A 139 2.09 -2.15 -12.83
CA ALA A 139 3.37 -1.46 -12.99
C ALA A 139 3.25 -0.20 -13.86
N GLU A 140 2.49 -0.25 -14.97
CA GLU A 140 2.26 0.95 -15.80
C GLU A 140 1.34 1.97 -15.13
N MET A 141 0.40 1.54 -14.29
CA MET A 141 -0.53 2.43 -13.58
C MET A 141 -0.10 2.73 -12.12
N MET A 142 1.15 2.44 -11.76
CA MET A 142 1.52 2.33 -10.34
C MET A 142 1.33 3.63 -9.56
N SER A 143 0.61 3.51 -8.43
CA SER A 143 0.55 4.48 -7.34
C SER A 143 0.91 3.75 -6.05
N ALA A 144 1.34 4.44 -4.98
CA ALA A 144 1.70 3.76 -3.74
C ALA A 144 0.55 2.98 -3.08
N LYS A 145 -0.70 3.18 -3.50
CA LYS A 145 -1.87 2.40 -3.05
C LYS A 145 -1.69 0.91 -3.29
N THR A 146 -1.04 0.52 -4.38
CA THR A 146 -0.83 -0.89 -4.74
C THR A 146 0.16 -1.59 -3.80
N LEU A 147 1.13 -0.85 -3.24
CA LEU A 147 2.14 -1.35 -2.31
C LEU A 147 1.51 -1.82 -0.99
N ALA A 148 0.69 -0.96 -0.40
CA ALA A 148 0.07 -1.19 0.89
C ALA A 148 -0.95 -2.34 0.88
N SER A 149 -1.61 -2.58 -0.27
CA SER A 149 -2.66 -3.58 -0.41
C SER A 149 -2.15 -5.03 -0.56
N LEU A 150 -0.86 -5.24 -0.88
CA LEU A 150 -0.32 -6.59 -1.15
C LEU A 150 0.17 -7.32 0.11
N LEU A 151 0.69 -6.58 1.08
CA LEU A 151 1.22 -7.12 2.33
C LEU A 151 0.21 -8.00 3.14
N PRO A 152 -1.10 -7.70 3.21
CA PRO A 152 -2.10 -8.59 3.81
C PRO A 152 -2.18 -9.95 3.11
N PHE A 153 -2.28 -9.94 1.78
CA PHE A 153 -2.39 -11.17 0.99
C PHE A 153 -1.13 -12.03 1.13
N PHE A 154 0.04 -11.40 1.16
CA PHE A 154 1.31 -12.07 1.41
C PHE A 154 1.34 -12.78 2.78
N VAL A 155 0.99 -12.10 3.87
CA VAL A 155 0.99 -12.70 5.22
C VAL A 155 -0.05 -13.81 5.33
N ILE A 156 -1.28 -13.55 4.89
CA ILE A 156 -2.38 -14.53 4.94
C ILE A 156 -2.02 -15.77 4.13
N ALA A 157 -1.56 -15.61 2.89
CA ALA A 157 -1.17 -16.73 2.04
C ALA A 157 -0.04 -17.55 2.69
N GLY A 158 1.04 -16.92 3.17
CA GLY A 158 2.16 -17.67 3.76
C GLY A 158 1.80 -18.48 5.00
N VAL A 159 0.99 -17.91 5.91
CA VAL A 159 0.48 -18.65 7.08
C VAL A 159 -0.47 -19.76 6.65
N SER A 160 -1.38 -19.50 5.70
CA SER A 160 -2.31 -20.51 5.17
C SER A 160 -1.58 -21.67 4.50
N VAL A 161 -0.56 -21.43 3.67
CA VAL A 161 0.20 -22.53 3.06
C VAL A 161 0.94 -23.34 4.11
N ALA A 162 1.58 -22.68 5.09
CA ALA A 162 2.30 -23.39 6.15
C ALA A 162 1.35 -24.30 6.96
N GLY A 163 0.11 -23.86 7.22
CA GLY A 163 -0.93 -24.68 7.84
C GLY A 163 -1.44 -25.82 6.94
N LEU A 164 -1.71 -25.54 5.65
CA LEU A 164 -2.23 -26.55 4.70
C LEU A 164 -1.18 -27.58 4.23
N THR A 165 0.11 -27.34 4.48
CA THR A 165 1.20 -28.25 4.09
C THR A 165 1.76 -29.07 5.25
N THR A 166 1.08 -29.07 6.40
CA THR A 166 1.54 -29.77 7.60
C THR A 166 0.71 -30.99 7.93
N ASP A 167 1.39 -32.10 8.26
CA ASP A 167 0.79 -33.32 8.80
C ASP A 167 0.84 -33.34 10.35
N ASP A 168 1.28 -32.25 11.00
CA ASP A 168 1.45 -32.13 12.47
C ASP A 168 0.20 -31.50 13.11
N PRO A 169 -0.61 -32.25 13.90
CA PRO A 169 -1.78 -31.70 14.59
C PRO A 169 -1.45 -30.58 15.59
N TYR A 170 -0.19 -30.51 16.05
CA TYR A 170 0.31 -29.49 16.97
C TYR A 170 1.13 -28.40 16.24
N TRP A 171 1.07 -28.33 14.91
CA TRP A 171 1.77 -27.32 14.11
C TRP A 171 1.54 -25.89 14.63
N TYR A 172 0.29 -25.54 14.97
CA TYR A 172 -0.04 -24.20 15.44
C TYR A 172 0.68 -23.89 16.77
N HIS A 173 0.71 -24.85 17.70
CA HIS A 173 1.42 -24.71 18.97
C HIS A 173 2.93 -24.61 18.76
N ASN A 174 3.49 -25.39 17.82
CA ASN A 174 4.90 -25.38 17.50
C ASN A 174 5.35 -24.08 16.78
N ASN A 175 4.46 -23.40 16.04
CA ASN A 175 4.80 -22.18 15.28
C ASN A 175 4.33 -20.87 15.96
N PHE A 176 3.29 -20.90 16.80
CA PHE A 176 2.83 -19.72 17.57
C PHE A 176 3.20 -19.76 19.05
N SER A 177 3.39 -20.93 19.67
CA SER A 177 3.78 -21.05 21.09
C SER A 177 5.25 -21.44 21.30
N GLN A 178 5.99 -21.77 20.23
CA GLN A 178 7.45 -22.04 20.25
C GLN A 178 8.21 -21.35 19.09
N LEU A 179 7.52 -20.55 18.26
CA LEU A 179 8.02 -19.77 17.12
C LEU A 179 9.16 -20.43 16.32
N GLY A 180 8.81 -21.48 15.57
CA GLY A 180 9.65 -21.97 14.49
C GLY A 180 10.82 -22.88 14.91
N ASP A 181 10.70 -23.53 16.07
CA ASP A 181 11.67 -24.51 16.58
C ASP A 181 11.84 -25.74 15.65
N ARG A 182 10.78 -26.11 14.91
CA ARG A 182 10.75 -27.27 14.02
C ARG A 182 11.47 -27.03 12.68
N THR A 183 12.01 -28.11 12.13
CA THR A 183 12.72 -28.15 10.84
C THR A 183 11.88 -28.73 9.69
N THR A 184 10.57 -28.93 9.89
CA THR A 184 9.65 -29.46 8.88
C THR A 184 9.50 -28.48 7.70
N PHE A 185 9.00 -28.97 6.56
CA PHE A 185 8.75 -28.13 5.38
C PHE A 185 7.79 -26.97 5.72
N ALA A 186 6.67 -27.27 6.40
CA ALA A 186 5.70 -26.30 6.88
C ALA A 186 6.31 -25.24 7.81
N ALA A 187 7.11 -25.63 8.81
CA ALA A 187 7.77 -24.69 9.72
C ALA A 187 8.83 -23.84 8.99
N THR A 188 9.57 -24.42 8.05
CA THR A 188 10.53 -23.69 7.22
C THR A 188 9.85 -22.65 6.33
N MET A 189 8.66 -22.98 5.80
CA MET A 189 7.87 -22.04 5.00
C MET A 189 7.25 -20.92 5.84
N PHE A 190 6.77 -21.23 7.05
CA PHE A 190 6.32 -20.22 8.03
C PHE A 190 7.46 -19.24 8.38
N ASN A 191 8.62 -19.76 8.78
CA ASN A 191 9.79 -18.95 9.10
C ASN A 191 10.27 -18.10 7.91
N SER A 192 10.29 -18.67 6.71
CA SER A 192 10.63 -17.95 5.48
C SER A 192 9.62 -16.83 5.17
N THR A 193 8.33 -17.05 5.47
CA THR A 193 7.30 -16.01 5.39
C THR A 193 7.56 -14.89 6.41
N LEU A 194 7.94 -15.20 7.65
CA LEU A 194 8.30 -14.16 8.64
C LEU A 194 9.53 -13.34 8.21
N MET A 195 10.55 -14.00 7.63
CA MET A 195 11.72 -13.30 7.08
C MET A 195 11.34 -12.37 5.93
N LEU A 196 10.55 -12.86 4.97
CA LEU A 196 10.05 -12.05 3.86
C LEU A 196 9.11 -10.93 4.35
N ALA A 197 8.31 -11.14 5.39
CA ALA A 197 7.49 -10.12 6.02
C ALA A 197 8.36 -8.97 6.57
N GLY A 198 9.42 -9.31 7.30
CA GLY A 198 10.36 -8.32 7.83
C GLY A 198 11.07 -7.52 6.74
N VAL A 199 11.49 -8.18 5.64
CA VAL A 199 12.05 -7.50 4.46
C VAL A 199 11.02 -6.56 3.82
N CYS A 200 9.77 -7.01 3.65
CA CYS A 200 8.68 -6.18 3.12
C CYS A 200 8.38 -4.97 4.03
N ILE A 201 8.41 -5.15 5.36
CA ILE A 201 8.23 -4.06 6.34
C ILE A 201 9.32 -3.00 6.17
N ILE A 202 10.60 -3.39 6.11
CA ILE A 202 11.72 -2.44 5.94
C ILE A 202 11.56 -1.65 4.63
N ILE A 203 11.28 -2.34 3.54
CA ILE A 203 11.03 -1.76 2.21
C ILE A 203 9.88 -0.75 2.25
N VAL A 204 8.71 -1.16 2.72
CA VAL A 204 7.50 -0.32 2.73
C VAL A 204 7.68 0.85 3.70
N SER A 205 8.41 0.67 4.79
CA SER A 205 8.73 1.73 5.75
C SER A 205 9.65 2.79 5.15
N TYR A 206 10.63 2.40 4.34
CA TYR A 206 11.48 3.35 3.60
C TYR A 206 10.65 4.22 2.64
N PHE A 207 9.72 3.61 1.88
CA PHE A 207 8.81 4.37 1.02
C PHE A 207 7.88 5.28 1.82
N ALA A 208 7.24 4.74 2.85
CA ALA A 208 6.35 5.49 3.74
C ALA A 208 7.02 6.75 4.34
N VAL A 209 8.23 6.57 4.89
CA VAL A 209 9.06 7.66 5.41
C VAL A 209 9.43 8.67 4.32
N SER A 210 9.84 8.18 3.15
CA SER A 210 10.20 9.04 2.01
C SER A 210 9.00 9.89 1.55
N GLU A 211 7.79 9.34 1.56
CA GLU A 211 6.60 10.05 1.11
C GLU A 211 6.05 11.03 2.13
N LEU A 212 6.19 10.75 3.43
CA LEU A 212 5.92 11.75 4.46
C LEU A 212 6.95 12.89 4.40
N LEU A 213 8.25 12.59 4.17
CA LEU A 213 9.30 13.61 3.98
C LEU A 213 9.05 14.52 2.77
N THR A 214 8.65 13.95 1.62
CA THR A 214 8.38 14.74 0.41
C THR A 214 7.11 15.57 0.54
N THR A 215 6.05 15.04 1.16
CA THR A 215 4.80 15.76 1.42
C THR A 215 5.04 17.00 2.29
N GLU A 216 5.82 16.87 3.37
CA GLU A 216 6.17 17.97 4.27
C GLU A 216 7.07 19.02 3.60
N ARG A 217 8.05 18.60 2.79
CA ARG A 217 8.87 19.52 2.00
C ARG A 217 8.04 20.32 0.99
N LEU A 218 7.10 19.67 0.30
CA LEU A 218 6.19 20.33 -0.64
C LEU A 218 5.25 21.30 0.07
N MET A 219 4.68 20.91 1.20
CA MET A 219 3.81 21.76 2.00
C MET A 219 4.54 23.03 2.47
N ARG A 220 5.79 22.91 2.97
CA ARG A 220 6.64 24.06 3.33
C ARG A 220 6.88 24.99 2.14
N LEU A 221 7.35 24.46 1.01
CA LEU A 221 7.57 25.23 -0.23
C LEU A 221 6.32 25.98 -0.68
N TRP A 222 5.12 25.44 -0.47
CA TRP A 222 3.88 26.12 -0.81
C TRP A 222 3.54 27.27 0.15
N HIS A 223 3.77 27.13 1.45
CA HIS A 223 3.57 28.21 2.42
C HIS A 223 4.55 29.38 2.20
N ASP A 224 5.76 29.10 1.69
CA ASP A 224 6.74 30.14 1.38
C ASP A 224 6.35 30.99 0.15
N HIS A 225 5.62 30.42 -0.82
CA HIS A 225 5.17 31.13 -2.03
C HIS A 225 3.88 31.95 -1.82
N THR A 226 3.00 31.54 -0.90
CA THR A 226 1.74 32.24 -0.62
C THR A 226 1.96 33.34 0.41
N ARG A 227 2.07 34.60 -0.03
CA ARG A 227 2.40 35.74 0.85
C ARG A 227 1.40 35.95 2.00
N ASP A 228 0.13 35.62 1.79
CA ASP A 228 -1.00 35.91 2.70
C ASP A 228 -1.62 34.65 3.36
N ASP A 229 -0.88 33.53 3.49
CA ASP A 229 -1.37 32.36 4.22
C ASP A 229 -1.32 32.60 5.76
N PRO A 230 -2.44 32.53 6.50
CA PRO A 230 -2.44 32.72 7.96
C PRO A 230 -1.68 31.62 8.74
N ASN A 231 -1.32 30.49 8.10
CA ASN A 231 -0.49 29.42 8.70
C ASN A 231 1.00 29.52 8.33
N ARG A 232 1.43 30.63 7.71
CA ARG A 232 2.83 30.88 7.34
C ARG A 232 3.74 30.87 8.57
N GLY A 233 4.47 29.76 8.74
CA GLY A 233 5.33 29.52 9.90
C GLY A 233 4.92 28.37 10.82
N TYR A 234 3.96 27.51 10.44
CA TYR A 234 3.62 26.28 11.18
C TYR A 234 4.71 25.18 11.05
N ASP A 235 5.95 25.53 11.42
CA ASP A 235 7.10 24.64 11.31
C ASP A 235 7.10 23.62 12.45
N ILE A 236 6.99 22.33 12.13
CA ILE A 236 6.91 21.27 13.14
C ILE A 236 8.27 21.14 13.84
N PRO A 237 8.39 21.44 15.15
CA PRO A 237 9.67 21.36 15.84
C PRO A 237 10.17 19.90 15.84
N HIS A 238 11.45 19.73 15.50
CA HIS A 238 12.14 18.44 15.39
C HIS A 238 11.61 17.48 14.31
N PHE A 239 11.06 17.98 13.20
CA PHE A 239 10.54 17.15 12.10
C PHE A 239 11.52 16.05 11.64
N VAL A 240 12.80 16.38 11.42
CA VAL A 240 13.82 15.40 11.02
C VAL A 240 13.99 14.32 12.09
N THR A 241 14.10 14.70 13.37
CA THR A 241 14.25 13.76 14.49
C THR A 241 13.04 12.81 14.60
N ARG A 242 11.81 13.34 14.51
CA ARG A 242 10.57 12.53 14.51
C ARG A 242 10.60 11.49 13.41
N MET A 243 10.93 11.90 12.19
CA MET A 243 10.98 11.00 11.05
C MET A 243 12.10 9.96 11.17
N THR A 244 13.28 10.34 11.64
CA THR A 244 14.39 9.42 11.89
C THR A 244 14.02 8.38 12.95
N VAL A 245 13.36 8.78 14.05
CA VAL A 245 12.89 7.84 15.07
C VAL A 245 11.83 6.88 14.49
N LEU A 246 10.85 7.39 13.73
CA LEU A 246 9.84 6.54 13.07
C LEU A 246 10.51 5.52 12.12
N ALA A 247 11.44 5.97 11.29
CA ALA A 247 12.20 5.12 10.37
C ALA A 247 12.99 4.03 11.11
N VAL A 248 13.68 4.39 12.20
CA VAL A 248 14.44 3.45 13.03
C VAL A 248 13.53 2.42 13.68
N LEU A 249 12.43 2.82 14.32
CA LEU A 249 11.50 1.89 14.98
C LEU A 249 10.87 0.90 14.00
N LEU A 250 10.42 1.37 12.84
CA LEU A 250 9.87 0.51 11.79
C LEU A 250 10.92 -0.44 11.20
N THR A 251 12.16 0.05 10.98
CA THR A 251 13.27 -0.78 10.48
C THR A 251 13.67 -1.86 11.50
N LEU A 252 13.78 -1.49 12.79
CA LEU A 252 14.04 -2.44 13.88
C LEU A 252 12.92 -3.48 14.01
N SER A 253 11.66 -3.08 13.81
CA SER A 253 10.52 -4.02 13.79
C SER A 253 10.66 -5.04 12.66
N GLY A 254 10.97 -4.59 11.44
CA GLY A 254 11.21 -5.50 10.31
C GLY A 254 12.43 -6.41 10.51
N LEU A 255 13.52 -5.89 11.10
CA LEU A 255 14.67 -6.70 11.49
C LEU A 255 14.31 -7.74 12.57
N ALA A 256 13.43 -7.42 13.51
CA ALA A 256 12.94 -8.39 14.49
C ALA A 256 12.14 -9.52 13.84
N PHE A 257 11.28 -9.24 12.84
CA PHE A 257 10.61 -10.29 12.05
C PHE A 257 11.60 -11.19 11.28
N ILE A 258 12.65 -10.61 10.69
CA ILE A 258 13.74 -11.38 10.06
C ILE A 258 14.43 -12.26 11.11
N GLY A 259 14.76 -11.72 12.28
CA GLY A 259 15.42 -12.45 13.37
C GLY A 259 14.56 -13.59 13.92
N ILE A 260 13.26 -13.39 14.12
CA ILE A 260 12.31 -14.42 14.57
C ILE A 260 12.27 -15.60 13.58
N GLY A 261 12.21 -15.34 12.27
CA GLY A 261 12.20 -16.40 11.26
C GLY A 261 13.57 -17.07 11.04
N ALA A 262 14.66 -16.31 11.12
CA ALA A 262 16.01 -16.81 10.86
C ALA A 262 16.61 -17.59 12.04
N PHE A 263 16.42 -17.13 13.28
CA PHE A 263 16.94 -17.78 14.48
C PHE A 263 15.88 -18.69 15.09
N ARG A 264 16.06 -20.02 14.95
CA ARG A 264 15.22 -20.99 15.68
C ARG A 264 15.50 -20.94 17.18
N TYR A 265 14.45 -21.20 17.98
CA TYR A 265 14.54 -21.25 19.44
C TYR A 265 15.63 -22.23 19.92
N THR A 266 15.65 -23.45 19.37
CA THR A 266 16.76 -24.41 19.51
C THR A 266 17.62 -24.38 18.24
N PRO A 267 18.93 -24.06 18.29
CA PRO A 267 19.76 -23.80 19.48
C PRO A 267 19.90 -22.32 19.89
N HIS A 268 19.39 -21.36 19.09
CA HIS A 268 19.71 -19.93 19.25
C HIS A 268 18.73 -19.17 20.16
N ASN A 269 18.46 -19.72 21.33
CA ASN A 269 17.44 -19.21 22.26
C ASN A 269 17.60 -17.73 22.61
N LEU A 270 18.83 -17.22 22.77
CA LEU A 270 19.10 -15.83 23.12
C LEU A 270 18.74 -14.88 21.98
N MET A 271 19.18 -15.17 20.75
CA MET A 271 18.88 -14.33 19.59
C MET A 271 17.38 -14.35 19.27
N HIS A 272 16.76 -15.53 19.30
CA HIS A 272 15.33 -15.66 19.12
C HIS A 272 14.54 -14.85 20.16
N ASN A 273 14.84 -15.01 21.45
CA ASN A 273 14.16 -14.27 22.52
C ASN A 273 14.38 -12.75 22.43
N ILE A 274 15.55 -12.27 22.02
CA ILE A 274 15.80 -10.83 21.83
C ILE A 274 14.91 -10.28 20.71
N CYS A 275 14.76 -10.98 19.59
CA CYS A 275 13.89 -10.55 18.51
C CYS A 275 12.40 -10.66 18.88
N ALA A 276 11.97 -11.79 19.46
CA ALA A 276 10.59 -12.06 19.84
C ALA A 276 10.08 -11.13 20.95
N LYS A 277 10.89 -10.85 21.99
CA LYS A 277 10.53 -9.95 23.11
C LYS A 277 10.81 -8.48 22.78
N GLY A 278 11.79 -8.21 21.93
CA GLY A 278 12.09 -6.87 21.45
C GLY A 278 10.97 -6.30 20.59
N LEU A 279 10.29 -7.11 19.78
CA LEU A 279 9.21 -6.65 18.90
C LEU A 279 8.03 -6.02 19.67
N PRO A 280 7.41 -6.65 20.70
CA PRO A 280 6.39 -6.01 21.54
C PRO A 280 6.86 -4.71 22.21
N PHE A 281 8.13 -4.63 22.64
CA PHE A 281 8.69 -3.43 23.24
C PHE A 281 8.83 -2.28 22.23
N ILE A 282 9.38 -2.56 21.04
CA ILE A 282 9.48 -1.60 19.93
C ILE A 282 8.08 -1.15 19.49
N MET A 283 7.12 -2.07 19.42
CA MET A 283 5.72 -1.79 19.08
C MET A 283 5.05 -0.87 20.11
N LEU A 284 5.17 -1.16 21.41
CA LEU A 284 4.63 -0.31 22.47
C LEU A 284 5.25 1.09 22.43
N LEU A 285 6.57 1.17 22.24
CA LEU A 285 7.27 2.45 22.10
C LEU A 285 6.81 3.21 20.85
N LEU A 286 6.63 2.52 19.72
CA LEU A 286 6.11 3.09 18.46
C LEU A 286 4.71 3.66 18.63
N PHE A 287 3.79 2.97 19.30
CA PHE A 287 2.41 3.42 19.51
C PHE A 287 2.34 4.61 20.47
N LEU A 288 3.07 4.56 21.60
CA LEU A 288 3.13 5.68 22.55
C LEU A 288 3.74 6.94 21.96
N LEU A 289 4.76 6.79 21.09
CA LEU A 289 5.35 7.93 20.39
C LEU A 289 4.55 8.34 19.13
N LEU A 290 3.62 7.53 18.62
CA LEU A 290 2.96 7.79 17.33
C LEU A 290 2.29 9.18 17.23
N PRO A 291 1.56 9.69 18.25
CA PRO A 291 0.99 11.03 18.21
C PRO A 291 2.05 12.15 18.10
N TRP A 292 3.27 11.90 18.59
CA TRP A 292 4.39 12.82 18.47
C TRP A 292 5.17 12.63 17.15
N LEU A 293 5.37 11.39 16.70
CA LEU A 293 6.09 11.06 15.46
C LEU A 293 5.35 11.59 14.23
N ALA A 294 4.03 11.40 14.19
CA ALA A 294 3.19 11.74 13.06
C ALA A 294 1.88 12.40 13.52
N PRO A 295 1.89 13.68 13.93
CA PRO A 295 0.69 14.38 14.40
C PRO A 295 -0.36 14.65 13.30
N ARG A 296 -0.04 14.37 12.02
CA ARG A 296 -0.87 14.65 10.84
C ARG A 296 -1.51 13.41 10.19
N ILE A 297 -1.21 12.20 10.64
CA ILE A 297 -1.95 11.00 10.16
C ILE A 297 -3.39 11.03 10.68
N GLY A 298 -4.31 10.45 9.90
CA GLY A 298 -5.73 10.45 10.24
C GLY A 298 -6.01 9.83 11.60
N LYS A 299 -6.93 10.45 12.37
CA LYS A 299 -7.30 10.05 13.75
C LYS A 299 -7.66 8.56 13.88
N ALA A 300 -8.19 7.96 12.81
CA ALA A 300 -8.46 6.52 12.74
C ALA A 300 -7.19 5.65 12.98
N VAL A 301 -6.01 6.05 12.52
CA VAL A 301 -4.76 5.31 12.76
C VAL A 301 -4.37 5.38 14.24
N MET A 302 -4.55 6.54 14.88
CA MET A 302 -4.29 6.68 16.32
C MET A 302 -5.23 5.76 17.12
N VAL A 303 -6.54 5.81 16.87
CA VAL A 303 -7.53 4.92 17.51
C VAL A 303 -7.22 3.44 17.28
N VAL A 304 -6.79 3.04 16.07
CA VAL A 304 -6.37 1.66 15.80
C VAL A 304 -5.10 1.29 16.57
N SER A 305 -4.15 2.21 16.72
CA SER A 305 -2.93 2.01 17.51
C SER A 305 -3.25 1.83 18.99
N ASP A 306 -4.11 2.68 19.54
CA ASP A 306 -4.59 2.62 20.93
C ASP A 306 -5.35 1.31 21.20
N LEU A 307 -6.22 0.90 20.27
CA LEU A 307 -6.96 -0.35 20.36
C LEU A 307 -6.04 -1.57 20.32
N VAL A 308 -5.04 -1.60 19.43
CA VAL A 308 -4.05 -2.68 19.40
C VAL A 308 -3.22 -2.70 20.69
N ALA A 309 -2.78 -1.54 21.19
CA ALA A 309 -2.06 -1.44 22.46
C ALA A 309 -2.90 -1.97 23.64
N LEU A 310 -4.20 -1.63 23.69
CA LEU A 310 -5.13 -2.08 24.71
C LEU A 310 -5.34 -3.61 24.65
N VAL A 311 -5.53 -4.19 23.46
CA VAL A 311 -5.66 -5.65 23.28
C VAL A 311 -4.38 -6.36 23.75
N CYS A 312 -3.20 -5.86 23.38
CA CYS A 312 -1.92 -6.41 23.86
C CYS A 312 -1.79 -6.30 25.38
N ALA A 313 -2.17 -5.17 25.98
CA ALA A 313 -2.14 -4.98 27.44
C ALA A 313 -3.12 -5.92 28.17
N GLY A 314 -4.31 -6.16 27.61
CA GLY A 314 -5.28 -7.12 28.16
C GLY A 314 -4.76 -8.56 28.12
N PHE A 315 -4.13 -8.98 27.01
CA PHE A 315 -3.51 -10.30 26.90
C PHE A 315 -2.28 -10.46 27.82
N TRP A 316 -1.49 -9.40 28.00
CA TRP A 316 -0.40 -9.35 28.96
C TRP A 316 -0.90 -9.49 30.41
N ALA A 317 -1.97 -8.78 30.78
CA ALA A 317 -2.60 -8.92 32.09
C ALA A 317 -3.16 -10.34 32.31
N ASN A 318 -3.79 -10.94 31.30
CA ASN A 318 -4.29 -12.31 31.39
C ASN A 318 -3.17 -13.36 31.55
N MET A 319 -2.00 -13.12 30.96
CA MET A 319 -0.79 -13.92 31.21
C MET A 319 -0.29 -13.76 32.65
N MET A 320 -0.28 -12.54 33.20
CA MET A 320 0.11 -12.30 34.60
C MET A 320 -0.84 -12.96 35.63
N LEU A 321 -2.09 -13.23 35.25
CA LEU A 321 -3.05 -14.03 36.02
C LEU A 321 -2.84 -15.55 35.88
N GLY A 322 -1.87 -16.00 35.08
CA GLY A 322 -1.53 -17.41 34.89
C GLY A 322 -2.37 -18.16 33.84
N HIS A 323 -3.31 -17.49 33.17
CA HIS A 323 -4.19 -18.13 32.18
C HIS A 323 -3.58 -18.26 30.78
N ASN A 324 -2.41 -17.66 30.52
CA ASN A 324 -1.79 -17.65 29.20
C ASN A 324 -0.25 -17.69 29.29
N THR A 325 0.42 -18.09 28.22
CA THR A 325 1.89 -18.12 28.15
C THR A 325 2.44 -16.83 27.55
N LEU A 326 3.69 -16.49 27.88
CA LEU A 326 4.41 -15.35 27.31
C LEU A 326 4.47 -15.42 25.78
N THR A 327 4.79 -16.60 25.24
CA THR A 327 4.93 -16.80 23.80
C THR A 327 3.63 -16.60 23.04
N ASN A 328 2.48 -16.94 23.62
CA ASN A 328 1.17 -16.64 23.01
C ASN A 328 0.90 -15.13 22.94
N VAL A 329 1.36 -14.35 23.93
CA VAL A 329 1.26 -12.88 23.91
C VAL A 329 2.22 -12.28 22.88
N GLU A 330 3.44 -12.81 22.76
CA GLU A 330 4.42 -12.44 21.74
C GLU A 330 3.89 -12.69 20.31
N ALA A 331 3.32 -13.86 20.07
CA ALA A 331 2.72 -14.21 18.77
C ALA A 331 1.52 -13.32 18.42
N LEU A 332 0.63 -13.04 19.37
CA LEU A 332 -0.49 -12.12 19.18
C LEU A 332 0.02 -10.70 18.87
N ALA A 333 1.02 -10.21 19.62
CA ALA A 333 1.62 -8.90 19.38
C ALA A 333 2.24 -8.81 17.97
N GLY A 334 2.92 -9.86 17.50
CA GLY A 334 3.43 -9.94 16.13
C GLY A 334 2.32 -9.89 15.07
N LEU A 335 1.25 -10.67 15.24
CA LEU A 335 0.10 -10.66 14.32
C LEU A 335 -0.61 -9.30 14.29
N LEU A 336 -0.84 -8.69 15.46
CA LEU A 336 -1.46 -7.37 15.55
C LEU A 336 -0.55 -6.26 15.01
N PHE A 337 0.78 -6.36 15.17
CA PHE A 337 1.72 -5.45 14.51
C PHE A 337 1.62 -5.52 12.99
N LEU A 338 1.56 -6.74 12.41
CA LEU A 338 1.38 -6.91 10.97
C LEU A 338 0.06 -6.29 10.49
N GLY A 339 -1.04 -6.54 11.21
CA GLY A 339 -2.35 -5.94 10.96
C GLY A 339 -2.34 -4.41 11.04
N TRP A 340 -1.66 -3.85 12.04
CA TRP A 340 -1.48 -2.40 12.19
C TRP A 340 -0.63 -1.81 11.06
N PHE A 341 0.48 -2.46 10.70
CA PHE A 341 1.41 -1.98 9.67
C PHE A 341 0.74 -1.89 8.29
N ILE A 342 -0.17 -2.82 7.99
CA ILE A 342 -1.05 -2.77 6.81
C ILE A 342 -1.89 -1.48 6.80
N VAL A 343 -2.57 -1.16 7.91
CA VAL A 343 -3.43 0.03 8.02
C VAL A 343 -2.60 1.32 7.90
N PHE A 344 -1.45 1.36 8.58
CA PHE A 344 -0.48 2.45 8.52
C PHE A 344 0.02 2.69 7.08
N SER A 345 0.50 1.64 6.41
CA SER A 345 0.97 1.71 5.03
C SER A 345 -0.12 2.21 4.07
N ARG A 346 -1.36 1.71 4.23
CA ARG A 346 -2.50 2.11 3.38
C ARG A 346 -2.87 3.58 3.56
N GLN A 347 -2.72 4.13 4.76
CA GLN A 347 -2.99 5.53 5.03
C GLN A 347 -1.93 6.46 4.44
N ILE A 348 -0.66 6.07 4.44
CA ILE A 348 0.40 6.85 3.78
C ILE A 348 0.21 6.86 2.26
N ALA A 349 -0.21 5.73 1.69
CA ALA A 349 -0.60 5.65 0.28
C ALA A 349 -1.87 6.44 -0.07
N ALA A 350 -2.75 6.72 0.90
CA ALA A 350 -3.85 7.66 0.72
C ALA A 350 -3.34 9.11 0.67
N ILE A 351 -2.51 9.50 1.65
CA ILE A 351 -1.86 10.82 1.73
C ILE A 351 -1.09 11.15 0.44
N GLU A 352 -0.35 10.19 -0.13
CA GLU A 352 0.34 10.37 -1.41
C GLU A 352 -0.63 10.70 -2.55
N ALA A 353 -1.73 9.97 -2.67
CA ALA A 353 -2.69 10.17 -3.75
C ALA A 353 -3.42 11.50 -3.62
N ASP A 354 -3.76 11.93 -2.40
CA ASP A 354 -4.37 13.23 -2.15
C ASP A 354 -3.42 14.37 -2.53
N ARG A 355 -2.11 14.22 -2.23
CA ARG A 355 -1.06 15.14 -2.67
C ARG A 355 -0.94 15.21 -4.20
N VAL A 356 -0.98 14.07 -4.90
CA VAL A 356 -0.90 14.03 -6.38
C VAL A 356 -2.13 14.70 -7.00
N THR A 357 -3.33 14.46 -6.48
CA THR A 357 -4.56 15.14 -6.93
C THR A 357 -4.45 16.65 -6.71
N MET A 358 -3.97 17.09 -5.54
CA MET A 358 -3.79 18.52 -5.23
C MET A 358 -2.79 19.20 -6.18
N GLN A 359 -1.70 18.51 -6.57
CA GLN A 359 -0.75 19.00 -7.57
C GLN A 359 -1.40 19.16 -8.95
N LEU A 360 -2.24 18.22 -9.38
CA LEU A 360 -2.93 18.27 -10.67
C LEU A 360 -3.94 19.43 -10.72
N VAL A 361 -4.79 19.58 -9.70
CA VAL A 361 -5.77 20.68 -9.62
C VAL A 361 -5.07 22.04 -9.62
N ARG A 362 -3.94 22.17 -8.90
CA ARG A 362 -3.16 23.41 -8.89
C ARG A 362 -2.54 23.72 -10.27
N HIS A 363 -1.99 22.72 -10.96
CA HIS A 363 -1.42 22.92 -12.30
C HIS A 363 -2.51 23.31 -13.31
N GLN A 364 -3.73 22.76 -13.19
CA GLN A 364 -4.88 23.18 -14.00
C GLN A 364 -5.29 24.62 -13.70
N ALA A 365 -5.35 25.02 -12.43
CA ALA A 365 -5.65 26.40 -12.04
C ALA A 365 -4.58 27.40 -12.51
N GLN A 366 -3.29 27.02 -12.52
CA GLN A 366 -2.22 27.86 -13.05
C GLN A 366 -2.37 28.08 -14.56
N LEU A 367 -2.62 27.01 -15.33
CA LEU A 367 -2.87 27.13 -16.78
C LEU A 367 -4.11 28.00 -17.08
N GLN A 368 -5.16 27.90 -16.26
CA GLN A 368 -6.35 28.76 -16.39
C GLN A 368 -6.06 30.24 -16.06
N LEU A 369 -5.10 30.55 -15.20
CA LEU A 369 -4.70 31.93 -14.92
C LEU A 369 -3.80 32.50 -16.02
N GLU A 370 -2.98 31.67 -16.67
CA GLU A 370 -2.19 32.04 -17.84
C GLU A 370 -3.09 32.32 -19.05
N ASP A 371 -4.03 31.42 -19.36
CA ASP A 371 -5.02 31.53 -20.45
C ASP A 371 -5.93 32.78 -20.31
N ASN A 372 -6.46 33.03 -19.11
CA ASN A 372 -7.23 34.25 -18.82
C ASN A 372 -6.34 35.52 -18.79
N GLY A 373 -5.04 35.39 -18.53
CA GLY A 373 -4.10 36.50 -18.51
C GLY A 373 -3.77 37.00 -19.91
N GLU A 374 -3.55 36.09 -20.86
CA GLU A 374 -3.29 36.42 -22.26
C GLU A 374 -4.53 37.03 -22.95
N GLY A 375 -5.74 36.51 -22.65
CA GLY A 375 -6.99 37.07 -23.18
C GLY A 375 -7.30 38.51 -22.72
N GLN A 376 -6.85 38.92 -21.53
CA GLN A 376 -7.06 40.28 -21.02
C GLN A 376 -6.07 41.31 -21.61
N SER A 377 -4.91 40.87 -22.14
CA SER A 377 -3.96 41.76 -22.82
C SER A 377 -4.42 42.22 -24.20
N ASP A 378 -5.08 41.34 -24.97
CA ASP A 378 -5.51 41.68 -26.33
C ASP A 378 -6.73 42.62 -26.35
N ASP A 379 -7.72 42.42 -25.46
CA ASP A 379 -8.88 43.31 -25.34
C ASP A 379 -8.48 44.76 -24.96
N ASN A 380 -7.49 44.92 -24.09
CA ASN A 380 -7.00 46.25 -23.69
C ASN A 380 -6.15 46.94 -24.77
N ALA A 381 -5.52 46.17 -25.67
CA ALA A 381 -4.80 46.73 -26.82
C ALA A 381 -5.75 47.22 -27.93
N GLN A 382 -6.96 46.64 -28.02
CA GLN A 382 -7.93 46.98 -29.05
C GLN A 382 -8.80 48.19 -28.67
N ILE A 383 -9.14 48.36 -27.39
CA ILE A 383 -9.92 49.52 -26.89
C ILE A 383 -9.20 50.87 -27.11
N ASP A 384 -7.86 50.90 -27.09
CA ASP A 384 -7.07 52.14 -27.26
C ASP A 384 -6.92 52.58 -28.75
N SER A 385 -7.59 51.88 -29.68
CA SER A 385 -7.51 52.15 -31.13
C SER A 385 -8.78 52.76 -31.77
N ASP A 386 -9.90 52.81 -31.05
CA ASP A 386 -11.23 53.21 -31.57
C ASP A 386 -11.75 54.57 -31.04
N VAL A 387 -10.93 55.36 -30.33
CA VAL A 387 -11.38 56.64 -29.72
C VAL A 387 -11.20 57.86 -30.65
N ASP A 388 -10.34 57.79 -31.67
CA ASP A 388 -9.89 58.96 -32.44
C ASP A 388 -10.74 59.27 -33.70
N ALA A 389 -12.07 59.22 -33.59
CA ALA A 389 -12.97 59.54 -34.72
C ALA A 389 -14.41 60.01 -34.36
N SER A 390 -14.60 61.10 -33.60
CA SER A 390 -15.74 62.02 -33.86
C SER A 390 -15.61 63.43 -33.25
N THR A 391 -16.07 64.42 -34.00
CA THR A 391 -16.07 65.85 -33.67
C THR A 391 -17.35 66.30 -32.98
N GLY A 392 -17.28 67.23 -32.01
CA GLY A 392 -18.47 68.00 -31.59
C GLY A 392 -18.49 68.59 -30.17
N THR A 393 -17.95 69.81 -30.02
CA THR A 393 -18.45 70.89 -29.12
C THR A 393 -19.36 70.56 -27.92
N GLY A 394 -18.91 70.80 -26.67
CA GLY A 394 -19.84 70.85 -25.53
C GLY A 394 -19.28 70.91 -24.10
N SER A 395 -18.83 72.09 -23.66
CA SER A 395 -18.85 72.62 -22.27
C SER A 395 -19.06 71.69 -21.04
N GLN A 396 -18.05 71.71 -20.15
CA GLN A 396 -18.12 71.79 -18.67
C GLN A 396 -18.22 70.57 -17.72
N THR A 397 -17.37 70.68 -16.68
CA THR A 397 -17.51 70.24 -15.26
C THR A 397 -17.29 68.78 -14.80
N VAL A 398 -16.05 68.55 -14.36
CA VAL A 398 -15.57 67.75 -13.19
C VAL A 398 -16.42 68.09 -11.94
N PRO A 399 -16.75 67.20 -10.94
CA PRO A 399 -15.74 66.44 -10.16
C PRO A 399 -16.08 65.09 -9.45
N MET A 400 -15.03 64.26 -9.30
CA MET A 400 -14.46 63.68 -8.06
C MET A 400 -15.36 63.24 -6.86
N SER A 401 -15.29 61.93 -6.49
CA SER A 401 -15.17 61.35 -5.11
C SER A 401 -15.55 59.84 -5.15
N ILE A 402 -14.77 58.88 -4.64
CA ILE A 402 -14.62 58.47 -3.22
C ILE A 402 -16.01 58.35 -2.55
N THR A 403 -16.52 57.18 -2.13
CA THR A 403 -16.07 56.42 -0.94
C THR A 403 -16.67 54.98 -0.92
N ALA A 404 -16.09 54.13 -0.08
CA ALA A 404 -16.49 52.75 0.29
C ALA A 404 -17.98 52.48 0.58
N ASN A 405 -18.34 51.18 0.59
CA ASN A 405 -19.11 50.67 1.73
C ASN A 405 -18.86 49.19 2.05
N VAL A 406 -18.80 48.88 3.36
CA VAL A 406 -18.76 47.53 3.94
C VAL A 406 -19.94 47.44 4.91
N THR A 407 -20.86 46.48 4.73
CA THR A 407 -21.42 45.64 5.84
C THR A 407 -22.54 44.68 5.40
N ALA A 408 -22.42 43.42 5.85
CA ALA A 408 -23.37 42.57 6.59
C ALA A 408 -24.89 42.49 6.26
N GLY A 409 -25.44 41.27 6.46
CA GLY A 409 -26.87 40.93 6.48
C GLY A 409 -27.33 40.17 5.22
N THR A 410 -28.23 39.18 5.25
CA THR A 410 -29.13 38.72 6.33
C THR A 410 -29.57 37.26 6.08
N SER A 411 -29.84 36.50 7.15
CA SER A 411 -30.40 35.14 7.11
C SER A 411 -31.94 35.12 7.13
N ILE A 412 -32.60 34.42 6.20
CA ILE A 412 -34.05 34.14 6.15
C ILE A 412 -34.24 32.80 5.39
N HIS A 413 -35.18 31.90 5.68
CA HIS A 413 -35.80 31.43 6.93
C HIS A 413 -36.44 30.06 6.60
N ALA A 414 -36.68 29.19 7.59
CA ALA A 414 -37.42 27.95 7.37
C ALA A 414 -38.94 28.19 7.33
N ASP A 415 -39.67 27.34 6.61
CA ASP A 415 -41.13 27.21 6.77
C ASP A 415 -41.56 25.73 6.71
N ALA A 416 -42.60 25.38 7.47
CA ALA A 416 -42.95 23.98 7.79
C ALA A 416 -44.41 23.65 7.46
N HIS A 417 -44.69 22.43 7.03
CA HIS A 417 -46.08 21.93 6.88
C HIS A 417 -46.26 20.44 7.26
N LYS A 418 -47.15 20.24 8.24
CA LYS A 418 -47.91 19.02 8.64
C LYS A 418 -49.17 19.55 9.37
N PRO A 419 -50.31 18.83 9.48
CA PRO A 419 -50.49 17.38 9.63
C PRO A 419 -51.28 16.77 8.41
N SER A 420 -52.04 15.65 8.42
CA SER A 420 -52.49 14.75 9.50
C SER A 420 -52.82 13.31 9.08
N THR A 421 -52.85 12.45 10.10
CA THR A 421 -53.61 11.18 10.31
C THR A 421 -54.54 10.61 9.21
N ALA A 422 -54.31 9.33 8.85
CA ALA A 422 -55.25 8.22 9.10
C ALA A 422 -54.59 6.84 8.85
N MET A 423 -54.81 5.88 9.75
CA MET A 423 -54.56 4.43 9.57
C MET A 423 -55.89 3.72 9.23
N PRO A 424 -55.90 2.53 8.59
CA PRO A 424 -55.89 1.29 9.37
C PRO A 424 -55.07 0.11 8.77
N GLU A 425 -54.92 -0.93 9.59
CA GLU A 425 -54.16 -2.16 9.36
C GLU A 425 -54.85 -3.20 8.43
N SER A 426 -54.06 -4.07 7.80
CA SER A 426 -54.24 -5.55 7.76
C SER A 426 -53.10 -6.18 6.94
N ARG A 427 -52.20 -6.99 7.52
CA ARG A 427 -52.28 -8.41 7.97
C ARG A 427 -51.99 -9.46 6.86
N ILE A 428 -50.94 -10.24 7.11
CA ILE A 428 -50.73 -11.66 6.73
C ILE A 428 -50.33 -11.96 5.26
N ALA A 429 -49.11 -12.49 5.09
CA ALA A 429 -48.88 -13.86 4.59
C ALA A 429 -47.42 -14.30 4.83
N SER A 430 -47.23 -15.57 5.18
CA SER A 430 -45.93 -16.26 5.26
C SER A 430 -45.68 -17.10 4.00
N ASP A 431 -44.59 -17.87 4.01
CA ASP A 431 -44.26 -19.01 3.12
C ASP A 431 -43.67 -18.67 1.75
N ARG A 432 -42.33 -18.60 1.68
CA ARG A 432 -41.50 -19.67 1.08
C ARG A 432 -40.01 -19.50 1.37
#